data_AF-A0A419ZVV2-F1
#
_entry.id   AF-A0A419ZVV2-F1
#
_cell.length_a   1.000
_cell.length_b   1.000
_cell.length_c   1.000
_cell.angle_alpha   90.00
_cell.angle_beta   90.00
_cell.angle_gamma   90.00
#
_symmetry.space_group_name_H-M   'P 1'
#
loop_
_entity.id
_entity.type
_entity.pdbx_description
1 polymer ?
#
loop_
_entity_poly.entity_id
_entity_poly.type
_entity_poly.pdbx_seq_one_letter_code
_entity_poly.pdbx_strand_id
1 'polypeptide(L)'
;MKAKMTIDNLSIPYEKITTVGGRLSTEPAGHHFDLSFRVNVKPRLFGKLSGTDIDSPVLQWNERIEWFRYDDSTQQWEFVDEVAKDMYAFKPTSNTFRIWHSYRYLMATDDTNHPPAALKAMKSDDEARKWIAENGFSWNLAIRDVPAMGIAGGSGGGGGDSLVTGDTRRRVIYFDLGFSGHAERVRLVQILETFKGKLTICHLIRGDIQKATVDHPDNLDRWRFQLATCAR
;
A
#
# COMPACT_ATOMS: atom_id res chain seq x y z
N MET A 1 21.54 0.67 -25.11
CA MET A 1 20.13 0.40 -24.76
C MET A 1 20.07 0.05 -23.28
N LYS A 2 19.25 0.70 -22.44
CA LYS A 2 19.23 0.51 -20.97
C LYS A 2 18.90 -0.94 -20.57
N ALA A 3 19.38 -1.42 -19.41
CA ALA A 3 18.95 -2.72 -18.88
C ALA A 3 17.50 -2.58 -18.40
N LYS A 4 16.65 -3.57 -18.65
CA LYS A 4 15.22 -3.48 -18.32
C LYS A 4 14.94 -4.17 -16.99
N MET A 5 14.29 -3.44 -16.08
CA MET A 5 13.71 -3.99 -14.87
C MET A 5 12.24 -4.39 -15.14
N THR A 6 11.83 -5.55 -14.67
CA THR A 6 10.44 -6.03 -14.71
C THR A 6 9.96 -6.42 -13.31
N ILE A 7 8.64 -6.42 -13.15
CA ILE A 7 7.96 -6.77 -11.90
C ILE A 7 7.12 -8.02 -12.16
N ASP A 8 7.29 -9.03 -11.30
CA ASP A 8 6.50 -10.25 -11.31
C ASP A 8 5.89 -10.48 -9.90
N ASN A 9 4.89 -11.36 -9.81
CA ASN A 9 4.26 -11.80 -8.56
C ASN A 9 3.73 -10.64 -7.69
N LEU A 10 3.16 -9.61 -8.33
CA LEU A 10 2.60 -8.46 -7.61
C LEU A 10 1.37 -8.88 -6.81
N SER A 11 1.45 -8.80 -5.48
CA SER A 11 0.38 -9.30 -4.61
C SER A 11 0.35 -8.64 -3.24
N ILE A 12 -0.77 -8.77 -2.54
CA ILE A 12 -0.85 -8.58 -1.09
C ILE A 12 -1.24 -9.94 -0.48
N PRO A 13 -0.25 -10.70 0.01
CA PRO A 13 -0.50 -11.99 0.64
C PRO A 13 -1.37 -11.83 1.89
N TYR A 14 -2.23 -12.81 2.17
CA TYR A 14 -3.21 -12.71 3.26
C TYR A 14 -2.53 -12.65 4.63
N GLU A 15 -1.48 -13.45 4.80
CA GLU A 15 -0.62 -13.50 5.99
C GLU A 15 0.18 -12.21 6.24
N LYS A 16 0.21 -11.31 5.26
CA LYS A 16 0.83 -9.99 5.36
C LYS A 16 -0.16 -8.88 5.67
N ILE A 17 -1.41 -9.21 5.93
CA ILE A 17 -2.43 -8.27 6.40
C ILE A 17 -2.63 -8.49 7.89
N THR A 18 -2.49 -7.43 8.68
CA THR A 18 -2.83 -7.47 10.11
C THR A 18 -3.69 -6.28 10.49
N THR A 19 -4.70 -6.51 11.33
CA THR A 19 -5.46 -5.43 11.94
C THR A 19 -4.59 -4.62 12.88
N VAL A 20 -4.77 -3.30 12.89
CA VAL A 20 -4.14 -2.35 13.80
C VAL A 20 -5.23 -1.72 14.66
N GLY A 21 -4.95 -1.50 15.95
CA GLY A 21 -5.95 -1.02 16.90
C GLY A 21 -7.05 -2.06 17.16
N GLY A 22 -8.17 -1.62 17.72
CA GLY A 22 -9.28 -2.50 18.02
C GLY A 22 -10.44 -1.80 18.72
N ARG A 23 -11.55 -2.51 18.88
CA ARG A 23 -12.81 -1.98 19.44
C ARG A 23 -12.66 -1.34 20.82
N LEU A 24 -11.77 -1.88 21.66
CA LEU A 24 -11.53 -1.41 23.04
C LEU A 24 -10.35 -0.44 23.14
N SER A 25 -9.78 -0.02 22.01
CA SER A 25 -8.63 0.87 21.96
C SER A 25 -9.04 2.28 21.57
N THR A 26 -8.33 3.27 22.11
CA THR A 26 -8.37 4.67 21.65
C THR A 26 -7.28 4.96 20.61
N GLU A 27 -6.37 4.02 20.39
CA GLU A 27 -5.32 4.11 19.37
C GLU A 27 -5.91 4.09 17.96
N PRO A 28 -5.23 4.66 16.94
CA PRO A 28 -5.65 4.56 15.56
C PRO A 28 -5.92 3.11 15.13
N ALA A 29 -6.99 2.91 14.37
CA ALA A 29 -7.41 1.59 13.91
C ALA A 29 -7.38 1.45 12.39
N GLY A 30 -7.15 0.24 11.91
CA GLY A 30 -7.17 -0.06 10.49
C GLY A 30 -6.47 -1.36 10.17
N HIS A 31 -5.75 -1.38 9.06
CA HIS A 31 -4.98 -2.54 8.62
C HIS A 31 -3.58 -2.09 8.23
N HIS A 32 -2.61 -2.91 8.59
CA HIS A 32 -1.29 -2.94 7.97
C HIS A 32 -1.35 -3.97 6.84
N PHE A 33 -0.74 -3.65 5.70
CA PHE A 33 -0.47 -4.63 4.65
C PHE A 33 0.90 -4.40 3.98
N ASP A 34 1.46 -5.47 3.41
CA ASP A 34 2.67 -5.41 2.60
C ASP A 34 2.36 -5.72 1.12
N LEU A 35 2.56 -4.73 0.23
CA LEU A 35 2.57 -4.95 -1.21
C LEU A 35 3.86 -5.67 -1.59
N SER A 36 3.75 -6.94 -1.94
CA SER A 36 4.86 -7.84 -2.24
C SER A 36 5.01 -8.04 -3.74
N PHE A 37 6.25 -8.05 -4.24
CA PHE A 37 6.55 -8.30 -5.64
C PHE A 37 8.00 -8.73 -5.82
N ARG A 38 8.28 -9.41 -6.93
CA ARG A 38 9.63 -9.75 -7.37
C ARG A 38 10.09 -8.75 -8.41
N VAL A 39 11.24 -8.14 -8.17
CA VAL A 39 11.95 -7.34 -9.15
C VAL A 39 12.89 -8.25 -9.91
N ASN A 40 12.96 -8.09 -11.23
CA ASN A 40 13.91 -8.80 -12.09
C ASN A 40 14.62 -7.82 -13.01
N VAL A 41 15.93 -7.94 -13.16
CA VAL A 41 16.73 -7.17 -14.11
C VAL A 41 17.32 -8.13 -15.11
N LYS A 42 16.96 -7.99 -16.38
CA LYS A 42 17.55 -8.80 -17.45
C LYS A 42 18.91 -8.21 -17.87
N PRO A 43 20.00 -9.00 -17.89
CA PRO A 43 21.29 -8.54 -18.35
C PRO A 43 21.27 -8.28 -19.86
N ARG A 44 22.23 -7.49 -20.36
CA ARG A 44 22.36 -7.23 -21.80
C ARG A 44 23.26 -8.27 -22.46
N LEU A 45 22.90 -8.73 -23.66
CA LEU A 45 23.73 -9.66 -24.45
C LEU A 45 25.08 -9.06 -24.92
N PHE A 46 25.27 -7.73 -24.92
CA PHE A 46 26.50 -7.06 -25.40
C PHE A 46 27.00 -5.98 -24.43
N GLY A 47 27.12 -6.35 -23.15
CA GLY A 47 27.14 -5.48 -21.97
C GLY A 47 28.25 -4.43 -21.76
N LYS A 48 29.20 -4.20 -22.68
CA LYS A 48 30.31 -3.24 -22.45
C LYS A 48 30.26 -1.93 -23.25
N LEU A 49 29.43 -1.82 -24.30
CA LEU A 49 29.52 -0.72 -25.28
C LEU A 49 28.36 0.29 -25.27
N SER A 50 27.35 0.14 -24.40
CA SER A 50 26.28 1.13 -24.29
C SER A 50 25.88 1.34 -22.83
N GLY A 51 25.53 2.58 -22.46
CA GLY A 51 25.61 3.15 -21.10
C GLY A 51 25.03 2.38 -19.91
N THR A 52 25.29 2.90 -18.72
CA THR A 52 25.24 2.23 -17.40
C THR A 52 23.88 2.11 -16.72
N ASP A 53 22.80 2.54 -17.37
CA ASP A 53 21.53 2.75 -16.67
C ASP A 53 20.60 1.54 -16.70
N ILE A 54 19.84 1.38 -15.61
CA ILE A 54 18.66 0.51 -15.50
C ILE A 54 17.41 1.36 -15.71
N ASP A 55 16.55 0.94 -16.62
CA ASP A 55 15.20 1.48 -16.76
C ASP A 55 14.30 0.85 -15.69
N SER A 56 13.97 1.63 -14.66
CA SER A 56 13.18 1.17 -13.51
C SER A 56 11.70 1.51 -13.73
N PRO A 57 10.77 0.57 -13.47
CA PRO A 57 9.34 0.85 -13.56
C PRO A 57 8.95 1.93 -12.54
N VAL A 58 7.97 2.75 -12.92
CA VAL A 58 7.48 3.82 -12.04
C VAL A 58 6.40 3.24 -11.13
N LEU A 59 6.66 3.19 -9.82
CA LEU A 59 5.66 2.80 -8.82
C LEU A 59 4.46 3.76 -8.90
N GLN A 60 3.25 3.23 -8.79
CA GLN A 60 2.00 3.99 -8.71
C GLN A 60 1.22 3.50 -7.51
N TRP A 61 0.98 4.41 -6.56
CA TRP A 61 0.26 4.13 -5.33
C TRP A 61 -1.02 4.96 -5.31
N ASN A 62 -1.99 4.57 -6.13
CA ASN A 62 -3.22 5.33 -6.29
C ASN A 62 -4.15 5.05 -5.11
N GLU A 63 -4.53 6.10 -4.39
CA GLU A 63 -5.53 6.07 -3.34
C GLU A 63 -6.70 6.96 -3.71
N ARG A 64 -7.91 6.46 -3.48
CA ARG A 64 -9.14 7.26 -3.48
C ARG A 64 -9.80 7.12 -2.12
N ILE A 65 -9.92 8.23 -1.40
CA ILE A 65 -10.39 8.29 -0.02
C ILE A 65 -11.72 9.02 0.00
N GLU A 66 -12.80 8.30 0.29
CA GLU A 66 -14.13 8.86 0.48
C GLU A 66 -14.39 9.07 1.97
N TRP A 67 -14.92 10.23 2.33
CA TRP A 67 -15.30 10.57 3.70
C TRP A 67 -16.81 10.72 3.83
N PHE A 68 -17.35 10.25 4.95
CA PHE A 68 -18.75 10.36 5.30
C PHE A 68 -18.90 10.92 6.70
N ARG A 69 -19.91 11.79 6.86
CA ARG A 69 -20.39 12.26 8.16
C ARG A 69 -21.70 11.58 8.49
N TYR A 70 -22.01 11.46 9.77
CA TYR A 70 -23.32 10.99 10.20
C TYR A 70 -24.27 12.17 10.35
N ASP A 71 -25.45 12.10 9.75
CA ASP A 71 -26.53 13.06 9.97
C ASP A 71 -27.48 12.51 11.04
N ASP A 72 -27.47 13.15 12.21
CA ASP A 72 -28.32 12.77 13.34
C ASP A 72 -29.82 12.94 13.06
N SER A 73 -30.20 13.80 12.11
CA SER A 73 -31.61 14.07 11.79
C SER A 73 -32.24 12.97 10.95
N THR A 74 -31.52 12.47 9.94
CA THR A 74 -31.96 11.37 9.08
C THR A 74 -31.48 10.00 9.58
N GLN A 75 -30.56 9.98 10.54
CA GLN A 75 -29.86 8.79 11.03
C GLN A 75 -29.10 8.04 9.93
N GLN A 76 -28.60 8.77 8.92
CA GLN A 76 -27.89 8.21 7.77
C GLN A 76 -26.45 8.72 7.66
N TRP A 77 -25.62 7.96 6.94
CA TRP A 77 -24.30 8.41 6.53
C TRP A 77 -24.41 9.25 5.25
N GLU A 78 -23.92 10.48 5.31
CA GLU A 78 -23.83 11.38 4.17
C GLU A 78 -22.42 11.40 3.62
N PHE A 79 -22.28 11.26 2.30
CA PHE A 79 -21.03 11.51 1.61
C PHE A 79 -20.65 13.00 1.76
N VAL A 80 -19.42 13.26 2.18
CA VAL A 80 -18.90 14.62 2.33
C VAL A 80 -18.13 15.02 1.08
N ASP A 81 -17.06 14.28 0.79
CA ASP A 81 -16.19 14.53 -0.36
C ASP A 81 -15.20 13.35 -0.56
N GLU A 82 -14.47 13.36 -1.66
CA GLU A 82 -13.40 12.42 -1.97
C GLU A 82 -12.07 13.08 -2.32
N VAL A 83 -10.96 12.40 -1.97
CA VAL A 83 -9.62 12.77 -2.42
C VAL A 83 -9.02 11.60 -3.18
N ALA A 84 -8.66 11.82 -4.45
CA ALA A 84 -7.95 10.85 -5.28
C ALA A 84 -6.54 11.33 -5.60
N LYS A 85 -5.52 10.51 -5.33
CA LYS A 85 -4.12 10.88 -5.54
C LYS A 85 -3.20 9.68 -5.72
N ASP A 86 -2.16 9.82 -6.56
CA ASP A 86 -1.00 8.93 -6.52
C ASP A 86 -0.07 9.36 -5.38
N MET A 87 -0.10 8.61 -4.28
CA MET A 87 0.64 8.90 -3.07
C MET A 87 2.15 8.80 -3.26
N TYR A 88 2.60 7.95 -4.17
CA TYR A 88 4.02 7.85 -4.49
C TYR A 88 4.50 9.09 -5.24
N ALA A 89 3.75 9.55 -6.24
CA ALA A 89 4.06 10.79 -6.93
C ALA A 89 3.99 12.02 -6.00
N PHE A 90 3.01 12.05 -5.09
CA PHE A 90 2.81 13.17 -4.17
C PHE A 90 3.85 13.26 -3.05
N LYS A 91 4.21 12.12 -2.44
CA LYS A 91 5.15 12.07 -1.31
C LYS A 91 6.06 10.84 -1.41
N PRO A 92 6.98 10.81 -2.39
CA PRO A 92 7.84 9.65 -2.65
C PRO A 92 8.80 9.36 -1.47
N THR A 93 9.11 10.36 -0.65
CA THR A 93 10.00 10.23 0.51
C THR A 93 9.27 9.78 1.79
N SER A 94 8.00 9.38 1.70
CA SER A 94 7.27 8.86 2.86
C SER A 94 7.90 7.56 3.39
N ASN A 95 7.65 7.26 4.67
CA ASN A 95 8.14 6.02 5.27
C ASN A 95 7.63 4.76 4.56
N THR A 96 6.42 4.79 3.99
CA THR A 96 5.83 3.71 3.18
C THR A 96 6.77 3.31 2.05
N PHE A 97 7.31 4.29 1.31
CA PHE A 97 8.11 4.03 0.11
C PHE A 97 9.61 3.90 0.37
N ARG A 98 10.05 4.00 1.64
CA ARG A 98 11.47 3.94 1.99
C ARG A 98 12.17 2.70 1.42
N ILE A 99 11.52 1.54 1.43
CA ILE A 99 12.11 0.28 0.92
C ILE A 99 12.36 0.34 -0.59
N TRP A 100 11.48 1.00 -1.34
CA TRP A 100 11.66 1.21 -2.78
C TRP A 100 12.91 2.06 -3.10
N HIS A 101 13.33 2.93 -2.17
CA HIS A 101 14.49 3.80 -2.35
C HIS A 101 15.78 3.24 -1.72
N SER A 102 15.72 2.62 -0.54
CA SER A 102 16.86 2.50 0.39
C SER A 102 17.60 1.15 0.40
N TYR A 103 17.06 0.06 -0.15
CA TYR A 103 17.60 -1.30 0.07
C TYR A 103 17.96 -2.07 -1.21
N ARG A 104 18.10 -1.37 -2.34
CA ARG A 104 18.17 -1.98 -3.68
C ARG A 104 19.33 -2.98 -3.88
N TYR A 105 20.37 -2.93 -3.07
CA TYR A 105 21.60 -3.74 -3.20
C TYR A 105 21.79 -4.80 -2.11
N LEU A 106 21.05 -4.72 -0.99
CA LEU A 106 21.20 -5.69 0.11
C LEU A 106 20.29 -6.91 -0.04
N MET A 107 19.24 -6.82 -0.85
CA MET A 107 18.26 -7.90 -1.05
C MET A 107 18.37 -8.59 -2.40
N ALA A 108 19.20 -8.08 -3.33
CA ALA A 108 19.50 -8.72 -4.60
C ALA A 108 20.11 -10.11 -4.34
N THR A 109 19.51 -11.15 -4.91
CA THR A 109 20.06 -12.50 -4.85
C THR A 109 20.35 -13.03 -6.25
N ASP A 110 21.40 -13.84 -6.36
CA ASP A 110 21.67 -14.61 -7.57
C ASP A 110 20.62 -15.71 -7.78
N ASP A 111 20.78 -16.50 -8.86
CA ASP A 111 19.92 -17.63 -9.19
C ASP A 111 19.90 -18.74 -8.13
N THR A 112 20.89 -18.76 -7.23
CA THR A 112 20.97 -19.66 -6.06
C THR A 112 20.45 -19.05 -4.76
N ASN A 113 19.84 -17.86 -4.83
CA ASN A 113 19.26 -17.13 -3.70
C ASN A 113 20.28 -16.62 -2.67
N HIS A 114 21.52 -16.35 -3.09
CA HIS A 114 22.57 -15.76 -2.24
C HIS A 114 22.86 -14.30 -2.63
N PRO A 115 23.09 -13.40 -1.66
CA PRO A 115 23.51 -12.04 -1.97
C PRO A 115 24.93 -12.05 -2.57
N PRO A 116 25.14 -11.53 -3.80
CA PRO A 116 26.43 -11.58 -4.46
C PRO A 116 27.51 -10.86 -3.64
N ALA A 117 28.66 -11.52 -3.42
CA ALA A 117 29.77 -10.95 -2.67
C ALA A 117 30.28 -9.62 -3.27
N ALA A 118 30.22 -9.50 -4.61
CA ALA A 118 30.57 -8.28 -5.33
C ALA A 118 29.66 -7.10 -4.96
N LEU A 119 28.33 -7.31 -4.86
CA LEU A 119 27.38 -6.26 -4.45
C LEU A 119 27.62 -5.79 -3.02
N LYS A 120 27.90 -6.72 -2.10
CA LYS A 120 28.21 -6.39 -0.70
C LYS A 120 29.45 -5.52 -0.54
N ALA A 121 30.40 -5.62 -1.46
CA ALA A 121 31.66 -4.89 -1.40
C ALA A 121 31.58 -3.48 -2.02
N MET A 122 30.48 -3.13 -2.69
CA MET A 122 30.33 -1.84 -3.38
C MET A 122 30.05 -0.71 -2.40
N LYS A 123 30.58 0.47 -2.71
CA LYS A 123 30.54 1.64 -1.83
C LYS A 123 29.51 2.69 -2.24
N SER A 124 28.87 2.52 -3.41
CA SER A 124 27.87 3.46 -3.92
C SER A 124 26.72 2.76 -4.66
N ASP A 125 25.54 3.39 -4.62
CA ASP A 125 24.33 2.97 -5.33
C ASP A 125 24.54 2.89 -6.85
N ASP A 126 25.32 3.81 -7.41
CA ASP A 126 25.56 3.88 -8.85
C ASP A 126 26.43 2.71 -9.32
N GLU A 127 27.44 2.31 -8.54
CA GLU A 127 28.23 1.10 -8.81
C GLU A 127 27.37 -0.16 -8.71
N ALA A 128 26.52 -0.25 -7.69
CA ALA A 128 25.61 -1.37 -7.53
C ALA A 128 24.62 -1.49 -8.69
N ARG A 129 24.03 -0.38 -9.12
CA ARG A 129 23.13 -0.33 -10.29
C ARG A 129 23.83 -0.75 -11.57
N LYS A 130 25.06 -0.27 -11.80
CA LYS A 130 25.88 -0.68 -12.95
C LYS A 130 26.09 -2.19 -12.96
N TRP A 131 26.53 -2.73 -11.83
CA TRP A 131 26.82 -4.15 -11.72
C TRP A 131 25.57 -5.03 -11.88
N ILE A 132 24.42 -4.59 -11.32
CA ILE A 132 23.13 -5.25 -11.54
C ILE A 132 22.71 -5.20 -13.02
N ALA A 133 22.93 -4.07 -13.70
CA ALA A 133 22.60 -3.93 -15.12
C ALA A 133 23.44 -4.86 -16.02
N GLU A 134 24.68 -5.12 -15.63
CA GLU A 134 25.62 -5.97 -16.37
C GLU A 134 25.35 -7.47 -16.19
N ASN A 135 25.00 -7.90 -14.97
CA ASN A 135 24.90 -9.31 -14.61
C ASN A 135 23.45 -9.82 -14.52
N GLY A 136 22.49 -8.93 -14.25
CA GLY A 136 21.08 -9.27 -14.05
C GLY A 136 20.82 -9.96 -12.71
N PHE A 137 19.73 -9.59 -12.03
CA PHE A 137 19.38 -10.12 -10.70
C PHE A 137 17.89 -10.16 -10.48
N SER A 138 17.49 -10.91 -9.46
CA SER A 138 16.13 -10.90 -8.94
C SER A 138 16.12 -10.67 -7.44
N TRP A 139 15.06 -10.06 -6.93
CA TRP A 139 14.82 -10.00 -5.50
C TRP A 139 13.36 -9.75 -5.16
N ASN A 140 12.94 -10.21 -3.99
CA ASN A 140 11.60 -9.95 -3.47
C ASN A 140 11.62 -8.66 -2.65
N LEU A 141 10.68 -7.76 -2.92
CA LEU A 141 10.43 -6.56 -2.14
C LEU A 141 9.03 -6.60 -1.53
N ALA A 142 8.90 -5.90 -0.41
CA ALA A 142 7.64 -5.63 0.26
C ALA A 142 7.58 -4.13 0.59
N ILE A 143 6.56 -3.43 0.11
CA ILE A 143 6.25 -2.04 0.49
C ILE A 143 5.14 -2.09 1.52
N ARG A 144 5.46 -1.66 2.75
CA ARG A 144 4.52 -1.67 3.88
C ARG A 144 3.74 -0.38 3.94
N ASP A 145 2.43 -0.49 4.11
CA ASP A 145 1.57 0.65 4.41
C ASP A 145 0.69 0.42 5.65
N VAL A 146 0.35 1.52 6.33
CA VAL A 146 -0.45 1.53 7.57
C VAL A 146 -1.49 2.67 7.54
N PRO A 147 -2.51 2.57 6.69
CA PRO A 147 -3.58 3.56 6.61
C PRO A 147 -4.58 3.39 7.77
N ALA A 148 -4.17 3.78 8.98
CA ALA A 148 -5.05 3.77 10.17
C ALA A 148 -5.94 5.03 10.23
N MET A 149 -6.98 5.04 11.06
CA MET A 149 -7.81 6.21 11.36
C MET A 149 -7.88 6.40 12.87
N GLY A 150 -7.64 7.63 13.35
CA GLY A 150 -7.80 7.97 14.77
C GLY A 150 -9.23 7.71 15.26
N ILE A 151 -9.39 7.13 16.45
CA ILE A 151 -10.71 6.78 17.00
C ILE A 151 -11.42 7.99 17.59
N ALA A 152 -10.70 8.84 18.31
CA ALA A 152 -11.25 10.02 18.98
C ALA A 152 -11.39 11.25 18.05
N GLY A 153 -11.20 11.10 16.75
CA GLY A 153 -11.15 12.21 15.79
C GLY A 153 -9.74 12.52 15.26
N GLY A 154 -9.60 13.66 14.58
CA GLY A 154 -8.33 14.15 14.02
C GLY A 154 -7.82 13.40 12.76
N SER A 155 -6.61 13.75 12.29
CA SER A 155 -6.03 13.28 11.01
C SER A 155 -5.22 11.98 11.10
N GLY A 156 -5.35 11.19 12.17
CA GLY A 156 -4.45 10.06 12.42
C GLY A 156 -4.39 9.04 11.28
N GLY A 157 -3.26 9.00 10.54
CA GLY A 157 -2.79 7.90 9.68
C GLY A 157 -3.22 7.89 8.19
N GLY A 158 -2.23 7.97 7.27
CA GLY A 158 -2.34 7.56 5.86
C GLY A 158 -3.03 8.54 4.88
N GLY A 159 -2.44 8.70 3.69
CA GLY A 159 -3.12 9.06 2.44
C GLY A 159 -3.58 10.51 2.20
N GLY A 160 -4.22 11.15 3.16
CA GLY A 160 -4.84 12.46 2.92
C GLY A 160 -5.34 13.13 4.19
N ASP A 161 -5.46 14.46 4.14
CA ASP A 161 -6.04 15.23 5.24
C ASP A 161 -7.48 14.76 5.50
N SER A 162 -7.79 14.51 6.77
CA SER A 162 -9.12 14.07 7.17
C SER A 162 -10.13 15.19 6.90
N LEU A 163 -11.10 14.94 6.02
CA LEU A 163 -12.16 15.90 5.70
C LEU A 163 -13.26 15.93 6.78
N VAL A 164 -13.28 14.92 7.65
CA VAL A 164 -14.23 14.79 8.76
C VAL A 164 -13.45 14.50 10.03
N THR A 165 -13.28 15.50 10.89
CA THR A 165 -12.39 15.42 12.07
C THR A 165 -13.05 14.94 13.35
N GLY A 166 -14.38 14.83 13.38
CA GLY A 166 -15.14 14.36 14.54
C GLY A 166 -14.93 12.87 14.88
N ASP A 167 -15.44 12.45 16.03
CA ASP A 167 -15.34 11.07 16.53
C ASP A 167 -16.40 10.12 15.92
N THR A 168 -17.31 10.67 15.12
CA THR A 168 -18.39 9.98 14.42
C THR A 168 -18.22 10.22 12.92
N ARG A 169 -17.64 9.24 12.24
CA ARG A 169 -17.23 9.36 10.83
C ARG A 169 -17.01 7.98 10.20
N ARG A 170 -17.13 7.93 8.88
CA ARG A 170 -16.75 6.76 8.10
C ARG A 170 -15.78 7.16 7.01
N ARG A 171 -14.74 6.35 6.82
CA ARG A 171 -13.73 6.49 5.76
C ARG A 171 -13.71 5.22 4.93
N VAL A 172 -13.71 5.39 3.62
CA VAL A 172 -13.50 4.30 2.67
C VAL A 172 -12.26 4.63 1.85
N ILE A 173 -11.25 3.78 1.88
CA ILE A 173 -10.05 3.93 1.04
C ILE A 173 -10.03 2.83 -0.01
N TYR A 174 -10.02 3.23 -1.27
CA TYR A 174 -9.76 2.35 -2.41
C TYR A 174 -8.29 2.47 -2.78
N PHE A 175 -7.59 1.35 -2.84
CA PHE A 175 -6.21 1.29 -3.30
C PHE A 175 -6.16 0.62 -4.66
N ASP A 176 -5.39 1.21 -5.56
CA ASP A 176 -5.04 0.64 -6.86
C ASP A 176 -3.53 0.74 -7.04
N LEU A 177 -2.85 -0.36 -6.71
CA LEU A 177 -1.41 -0.40 -6.49
C LEU A 177 -0.72 -1.16 -7.62
N GLY A 178 0.37 -0.61 -8.13
CA GLY A 178 1.14 -1.28 -9.16
C GLY A 178 2.22 -0.39 -9.75
N PHE A 179 2.50 -0.60 -11.03
CA PHE A 179 3.55 0.10 -11.75
C PHE A 179 3.03 0.63 -13.08
N SER A 180 3.47 1.83 -13.46
CA SER A 180 3.11 2.45 -14.73
C SER A 180 3.52 1.56 -15.91
N GLY A 181 2.62 1.34 -16.86
CA GLY A 181 2.85 0.49 -18.01
C GLY A 181 2.76 -1.02 -17.74
N HIS A 182 2.45 -1.44 -16.51
CA HIS A 182 2.16 -2.83 -16.17
C HIS A 182 0.66 -3.06 -16.07
N ALA A 183 0.18 -4.15 -16.68
CA ALA A 183 -1.25 -4.50 -16.68
C ALA A 183 -1.72 -5.05 -15.32
N GLU A 184 -0.85 -5.78 -14.63
CA GLU A 184 -1.14 -6.33 -13.31
C GLU A 184 -1.16 -5.23 -12.26
N ARG A 185 -2.24 -5.19 -11.47
CA ARG A 185 -2.44 -4.25 -10.37
C ARG A 185 -3.12 -4.97 -9.22
N VAL A 186 -2.76 -4.58 -8.00
CA VAL A 186 -3.38 -5.10 -6.78
C VAL A 186 -4.36 -4.05 -6.25
N ARG A 187 -5.58 -4.50 -5.95
CA ARG A 187 -6.64 -3.64 -5.44
C ARG A 187 -7.17 -4.14 -4.12
N LEU A 188 -7.53 -3.19 -3.27
CA LEU A 188 -8.18 -3.44 -1.99
C LEU A 188 -9.04 -2.25 -1.60
N VAL A 189 -9.98 -2.48 -0.70
CA VAL A 189 -10.81 -1.44 -0.09
C VAL A 189 -10.76 -1.60 1.42
N GLN A 190 -10.41 -0.53 2.12
CA GLN A 190 -10.49 -0.44 3.58
C GLN A 190 -11.72 0.38 3.97
N ILE A 191 -12.54 -0.15 4.87
CA ILE A 191 -13.69 0.54 5.45
C ILE A 191 -13.45 0.69 6.94
N LEU A 192 -13.41 1.94 7.40
CA LEU A 192 -13.31 2.28 8.81
C LEU A 192 -14.50 3.15 9.22
N GLU A 193 -15.10 2.85 10.36
CA GLU A 193 -16.20 3.63 10.91
C GLU A 193 -16.01 3.80 12.41
N THR A 194 -16.18 5.03 12.88
CA THR A 194 -16.32 5.33 14.29
C THR A 194 -17.67 5.97 14.56
N PHE A 195 -18.24 5.64 15.71
CA PHE A 195 -19.48 6.23 16.19
C PHE A 195 -19.32 6.60 17.66
N LYS A 196 -19.42 7.90 17.97
CA LYS A 196 -19.22 8.47 19.31
C LYS A 196 -17.90 8.00 19.95
N GLY A 197 -16.81 8.07 19.19
CA GLY A 197 -15.47 7.72 19.66
C GLY A 197 -15.24 6.23 19.86
N LYS A 198 -16.05 5.37 19.24
CA LYS A 198 -15.88 3.91 19.25
C LYS A 198 -15.76 3.39 17.84
N LEU A 199 -14.79 2.50 17.61
CA LEU A 199 -14.68 1.78 16.34
C LEU A 199 -15.88 0.85 16.16
N THR A 200 -16.65 1.05 15.10
CA THR A 200 -17.83 0.24 14.75
C THR A 200 -17.60 -0.59 13.49
N ILE A 201 -16.74 -0.16 12.56
CA ILE A 201 -16.29 -0.97 11.43
C ILE A 201 -14.78 -0.89 11.30
N CYS A 202 -14.14 -2.05 11.15
CA CYS A 202 -12.75 -2.17 10.72
C CYS A 202 -12.66 -3.36 9.75
N HIS A 203 -12.78 -3.08 8.46
CA HIS A 203 -12.87 -4.11 7.44
C HIS A 203 -11.94 -3.83 6.26
N LEU A 204 -11.41 -4.91 5.67
CA LEU A 204 -10.55 -4.87 4.49
C LEU A 204 -11.04 -5.91 3.49
N ILE A 205 -11.22 -5.50 2.25
CA ILE A 205 -11.66 -6.36 1.15
C ILE A 205 -10.59 -6.32 0.07
N ARG A 206 -10.20 -7.49 -0.47
CA ARG A 206 -9.24 -7.58 -1.58
C ARG A 206 -9.97 -7.75 -2.91
N GLY A 207 -9.38 -7.22 -3.98
CA GLY A 207 -9.88 -7.34 -5.34
C GLY A 207 -10.62 -6.11 -5.85
N ASP A 208 -11.22 -6.24 -7.03
CA ASP A 208 -12.07 -5.23 -7.64
C ASP A 208 -13.43 -5.18 -6.93
N ILE A 209 -13.62 -4.21 -6.04
CA ILE A 209 -14.84 -4.05 -5.25
C ILE A 209 -15.66 -2.89 -5.78
N GLN A 210 -16.91 -3.18 -6.13
CA GLN A 210 -17.86 -2.15 -6.55
C GLN A 210 -18.26 -1.28 -5.37
N LYS A 211 -18.43 0.02 -5.63
CA LYS A 211 -18.91 0.99 -4.63
C LYS A 211 -20.23 0.55 -4.00
N ALA A 212 -21.15 -0.02 -4.79
CA ALA A 212 -22.41 -0.56 -4.30
C ALA A 212 -22.23 -1.62 -3.21
N THR A 213 -21.16 -2.43 -3.25
CA THR A 213 -20.85 -3.40 -2.19
C THR A 213 -20.45 -2.70 -0.90
N VAL A 214 -19.69 -1.62 -0.99
CA VAL A 214 -19.15 -0.89 0.14
C VAL A 214 -20.22 -0.07 0.86
N ASP A 215 -21.16 0.49 0.10
CA ASP A 215 -22.22 1.35 0.64
C ASP A 215 -23.50 0.58 1.00
N HIS A 216 -23.60 -0.70 0.65
CA HIS A 216 -24.82 -1.47 0.90
C HIS A 216 -25.13 -1.55 2.40
N PRO A 217 -26.32 -1.15 2.86
CA PRO A 217 -26.70 -1.20 4.28
C PRO A 217 -26.45 -2.56 4.94
N ASP A 218 -26.90 -3.65 4.31
CA ASP A 218 -26.71 -5.00 4.85
C ASP A 218 -25.23 -5.40 5.04
N ASN A 219 -24.34 -4.93 4.14
CA ASN A 219 -22.91 -5.21 4.28
C ASN A 219 -22.33 -4.43 5.46
N LEU A 220 -22.70 -3.15 5.59
CA LEU A 220 -22.29 -2.30 6.70
C LEU A 220 -22.73 -2.89 8.04
N ASP A 221 -23.99 -3.31 8.15
CA ASP A 221 -24.52 -3.93 9.38
C ASP A 221 -23.84 -5.26 9.68
N ARG A 222 -23.59 -6.08 8.67
CA ARG A 222 -22.79 -7.32 8.83
C ARG A 222 -21.39 -7.02 9.36
N TRP A 223 -20.69 -6.01 8.83
CA TRP A 223 -19.35 -5.68 9.28
C TRP A 223 -19.32 -5.09 10.69
N ARG A 224 -20.32 -4.27 11.05
CA ARG A 224 -20.53 -3.81 12.44
C ARG A 224 -20.71 -4.98 13.38
N PHE A 225 -21.53 -5.95 13.00
CA PHE A 225 -21.77 -7.16 13.79
C PHE A 225 -20.50 -8.01 13.94
N GLN A 226 -19.74 -8.23 12.87
CA GLN A 226 -18.48 -8.99 12.91
C GLN A 226 -17.50 -8.40 13.93
N LEU A 227 -17.25 -7.08 13.88
CA LEU A 227 -16.38 -6.41 14.84
C LEU A 227 -16.90 -6.54 16.28
N ALA A 228 -18.22 -6.48 16.47
CA ALA A 228 -18.83 -6.64 17.78
C ALA A 228 -18.62 -8.04 18.36
N THR A 229 -18.59 -9.08 17.51
CA THR A 229 -18.47 -10.48 17.92
C THR A 229 -17.04 -11.02 18.00
N CYS A 230 -16.09 -10.46 17.26
CA CYS A 230 -14.68 -10.89 17.28
C CYS A 230 -13.91 -10.43 18.53
N ALA A 231 -14.53 -9.68 19.44
CA ALA A 231 -13.94 -9.21 20.69
C ALA A 231 -14.22 -10.14 21.90
N ARG A 232 -14.46 -11.44 21.67
CA ARG A 232 -14.55 -12.47 22.71
C ARG A 232 -13.28 -13.32 22.73
#